data_AF-A0A9P3PPV2-F1
#
_entry.id   AF-A0A9P3PPV2-F1
#
_cell.length_a   1.000
_cell.length_b   1.000
_cell.length_c   1.000
_cell.angle_alpha   90.00
_cell.angle_beta   90.00
_cell.angle_gamma   90.00
#
_symmetry.space_group_name_H-M   'P 1'
#
loop_
_entity.id
_entity.type
_entity.pdbx_description
1 polymer ?
#
loop_
_entity_poly.entity_id
_entity_poly.type
_entity_poly.pdbx_seq_one_letter_code
_entity_poly.pdbx_strand_id
1 'polypeptide(L)'
;MSAALTRVLQQKQLAINEGVKIIRNIVKTTPAPTGFTTQELYKLALKQPPPPDYRPLTPRPSPTTPAKLVNRGGQNNIKVEAPQPPHPEHPIRSISLLKRRILPILEGEQLLQKARAQRVLAHAGATKKGKDAQRATETVWVWQPVDPSTLPPRPAPEPPKEVYGADVGVGEDWGHLNRRRQRARREKVRADVHAMKVAEGIARYRERATAGAALREKQAQQAALRQ
;
A
#
# COMPACT_ATOMS: atom_id res chain seq x y z
N MET A 1 -17.20 -6.23 24.45
CA MET A 1 -15.74 -6.11 24.25
C MET A 1 -15.17 -5.19 25.33
N SER A 2 -14.04 -5.53 25.96
CA SER A 2 -13.53 -4.86 27.17
C SER A 2 -12.96 -3.46 26.90
N ALA A 3 -13.29 -2.47 27.73
CA ALA A 3 -12.78 -1.09 27.67
C ALA A 3 -11.23 -1.01 27.67
N ALA A 4 -10.55 -1.99 28.25
CA ALA A 4 -9.09 -2.08 28.25
C ALA A 4 -8.50 -2.26 26.84
N LEU A 5 -9.15 -3.05 25.98
CA LEU A 5 -8.69 -3.25 24.60
C LEU A 5 -8.80 -1.96 23.79
N THR A 6 -9.91 -1.24 23.94
CA THR A 6 -10.12 0.06 23.28
C THR A 6 -9.04 1.06 23.67
N ARG A 7 -8.68 1.15 24.96
CA ARG A 7 -7.62 2.05 25.45
C ARG A 7 -6.26 1.72 24.85
N VAL A 8 -5.90 0.44 24.76
CA VAL A 8 -4.63 0.00 24.17
C VAL A 8 -4.56 0.34 22.68
N LEU A 9 -5.67 0.15 21.94
CA LEU A 9 -5.74 0.50 20.53
C LEU A 9 -5.64 2.02 20.32
N GLN A 10 -6.35 2.81 21.13
CA GLN A 10 -6.26 4.27 21.12
C GLN A 10 -4.84 4.75 21.37
N GLN A 11 -4.16 4.24 22.41
CA GLN A 11 -2.77 4.62 22.71
C GLN A 11 -1.80 4.20 21.59
N LYS A 12 -2.00 3.03 20.97
CA LYS A 12 -1.22 2.62 19.78
C LYS A 12 -1.44 3.60 18.63
N GLN A 13 -2.66 4.05 18.39
CA GLN A 13 -2.96 5.01 17.33
C GLN A 13 -2.35 6.38 17.64
N LEU A 14 -2.41 6.84 18.89
CA LEU A 14 -1.74 8.07 19.33
C LEU A 14 -0.23 7.98 19.11
N ALA A 15 0.42 6.87 19.49
CA ALA A 15 1.84 6.66 19.25
C ALA A 15 2.21 6.72 17.76
N ILE A 16 1.36 6.17 16.89
CA ILE A 16 1.54 6.23 15.43
C ILE A 16 1.42 7.67 14.94
N ASN A 17 0.36 8.39 15.34
CA ASN A 17 0.12 9.77 14.91
C ASN A 17 1.24 10.71 15.36
N GLU A 18 1.68 10.60 16.61
CA GLU A 18 2.80 11.38 17.15
C GLU A 18 4.14 10.98 16.49
N GLY A 19 4.35 9.69 16.25
CA GLY A 19 5.52 9.23 15.48
C GLY A 19 5.56 9.80 14.07
N VAL A 20 4.42 9.88 13.37
CA VAL A 20 4.30 10.54 12.06
C VAL A 20 4.69 12.02 12.16
N LYS A 21 4.19 12.75 13.16
CA LYS A 21 4.55 14.17 13.37
C LYS A 21 6.06 14.36 13.59
N ILE A 22 6.68 13.53 14.42
CA ILE A 22 8.13 13.57 14.70
C ILE A 22 8.93 13.38 13.40
N ILE A 23 8.61 12.37 12.60
CA ILE A 23 9.33 12.12 11.35
C ILE A 23 9.09 13.26 10.35
N ARG A 24 7.87 13.80 10.24
CA ARG A 24 7.61 14.99 9.40
C ARG A 24 8.48 16.17 9.83
N ASN A 25 8.64 16.39 11.13
CA ASN A 25 9.50 17.46 11.63
C ASN A 25 10.97 17.23 11.22
N ILE A 26 11.49 16.01 11.42
CA ILE A 26 12.87 15.65 11.04
C ILE A 26 13.14 15.87 9.57
N VAL A 27 12.21 15.45 8.71
CA VAL A 27 12.33 15.61 7.25
C VAL A 27 12.37 17.09 6.86
N LYS A 28 11.61 17.95 7.57
CA LYS A 28 11.61 19.41 7.35
C LYS A 28 12.88 20.07 7.88
N THR A 29 13.35 19.69 9.07
CA THR A 29 14.48 20.34 9.74
C THR A 29 15.85 19.90 9.23
N THR A 30 15.95 18.67 8.71
CA THR A 30 17.22 18.06 8.34
C THR A 30 17.17 17.64 6.87
N PRO A 31 17.51 18.51 5.91
CA PRO A 31 17.53 18.11 4.52
C PRO A 31 18.60 17.04 4.29
N ALA A 32 18.20 15.90 3.72
CA ALA A 32 19.11 14.82 3.34
C ALA A 32 18.99 14.57 1.84
N PRO A 33 19.92 15.10 1.01
CA PRO A 33 19.80 15.02 -0.45
C PRO A 33 19.81 13.58 -0.97
N THR A 34 20.52 12.67 -0.28
CA THR A 34 20.55 11.24 -0.61
C THR A 34 19.43 10.44 0.06
N GLY A 35 18.46 11.10 0.68
CA GLY A 35 17.43 10.48 1.52
C GLY A 35 17.97 10.00 2.87
N PHE A 36 17.13 9.31 3.63
CA PHE A 36 17.48 8.78 4.94
C PHE A 36 17.39 7.26 5.00
N THR A 37 18.34 6.61 5.67
CA THR A 37 18.14 5.20 6.03
C THR A 37 17.10 5.09 7.15
N THR A 38 16.47 3.91 7.27
CA THR A 38 15.53 3.66 8.38
C THR A 38 16.21 3.79 9.75
N GLN A 39 17.51 3.43 9.83
CA GLN A 39 18.29 3.56 11.05
C GLN A 39 18.59 5.02 11.38
N GLU A 40 18.92 5.86 10.38
CA GLU A 40 19.12 7.29 10.57
C GLU A 40 17.84 7.97 11.04
N LEU A 41 16.71 7.73 10.38
CA LEU A 41 15.41 8.27 10.81
C LEU A 41 15.10 7.87 12.25
N TYR A 42 15.38 6.62 12.63
CA TYR A 42 15.17 6.15 13.99
C TYR A 42 16.09 6.85 14.99
N LYS A 43 17.39 6.98 14.69
CA LYS A 43 18.35 7.69 15.55
C LYS A 43 17.99 9.18 15.71
N LEU A 44 17.55 9.83 14.64
CA LEU A 44 17.10 11.23 14.67
C LEU A 44 15.79 11.38 15.45
N ALA A 45 14.86 10.44 15.28
CA ALA A 45 13.62 10.39 16.04
C ALA A 45 13.85 10.33 17.55
N LEU A 46 14.80 9.51 18.00
CA LEU A 46 15.11 9.40 19.44
C LEU A 46 15.74 10.65 20.05
N LYS A 47 16.27 11.58 19.23
CA LYS A 47 16.78 12.87 19.70
C LYS A 47 15.67 13.90 19.93
N GLN A 48 14.48 13.68 19.36
CA GLN A 48 13.33 14.55 19.55
C GLN A 48 12.66 14.20 20.88
N PRO A 49 12.24 15.19 21.69
CA PRO A 49 11.53 14.91 22.93
C PRO A 49 10.15 14.32 22.63
N PRO A 50 9.65 13.38 23.46
CA PRO A 50 8.28 12.92 23.34
C PRO A 50 7.30 14.08 23.64
N PRO A 51 6.09 14.08 23.05
CA PRO A 51 5.07 15.07 23.36
C PRO A 51 4.70 15.00 24.85
N PRO A 52 4.39 16.14 25.51
CA PRO A 52 4.09 16.17 26.95
C PRO A 52 2.87 15.32 27.32
N ASP A 53 1.92 15.19 26.39
CA ASP A 53 0.69 14.41 26.60
C ASP A 53 0.85 12.92 26.28
N TYR A 54 2.00 12.50 25.76
CA TYR A 54 2.23 11.11 25.39
C TYR A 54 2.44 10.26 26.65
N ARG A 55 1.42 9.49 27.00
CA ARG A 55 1.52 8.51 28.08
C ARG A 55 2.02 7.18 27.50
N PRO A 56 3.22 6.72 27.89
CA PRO A 56 3.73 5.44 27.43
C PRO A 56 2.78 4.33 27.82
N LEU A 57 2.61 3.38 26.89
CA LEU A 57 2.05 2.09 27.24
C LEU A 57 3.11 1.37 28.07
N THR A 58 3.03 1.48 29.41
CA THR A 58 3.76 0.57 30.29
C THR A 58 3.47 -0.84 29.79
N PRO A 59 4.47 -1.61 29.35
CA PRO A 59 4.24 -2.97 28.90
C PRO A 59 3.72 -3.74 30.12
N ARG A 60 2.40 -3.90 30.20
CA ARG A 60 1.84 -4.86 31.13
C ARG A 60 2.35 -6.22 30.62
N PRO A 61 3.09 -7.00 31.42
CA PRO A 61 3.42 -8.37 31.05
C PRO A 61 2.10 -9.06 30.77
N SER A 62 1.81 -9.27 29.49
CA SER A 62 0.58 -9.95 29.09
C SER A 62 0.83 -11.43 29.36
N PRO A 63 0.09 -12.07 30.29
CA PRO A 63 0.26 -13.48 30.58
C PRO A 63 -0.06 -14.39 29.37
N THR A 64 -0.58 -13.82 28.28
CA THR A 64 -1.15 -14.54 27.14
C THR A 64 -0.38 -14.38 25.83
N THR A 65 0.70 -13.59 25.77
CA THR A 65 1.54 -13.60 24.56
C THR A 65 2.26 -14.95 24.52
N PRO A 66 2.04 -15.81 23.50
CA PRO A 66 2.71 -17.09 23.44
C PRO A 66 4.21 -16.81 23.38
N ALA A 67 4.90 -17.16 24.45
CA ALA A 67 6.34 -17.06 24.51
C ALA A 67 6.89 -17.77 23.28
N LYS A 68 7.78 -17.12 22.55
CA LYS A 68 8.33 -17.69 21.33
C LYS A 68 9.14 -18.91 21.77
N LEU A 69 8.65 -20.10 21.44
CA LEU A 69 9.36 -21.35 21.69
C LEU A 69 10.61 -21.35 20.82
N VAL A 70 11.74 -21.03 21.44
CA VAL A 70 13.04 -21.13 20.77
C VAL A 70 13.56 -22.52 21.04
N ASN A 71 13.51 -23.40 20.02
CA ASN A 71 14.16 -24.70 20.06
C ASN A 71 15.68 -24.51 20.06
N ARG A 72 16.28 -24.41 21.26
CA ARG A 72 17.72 -24.59 21.45
C ARG A 72 17.97 -26.07 21.77
N GLY A 73 18.22 -26.84 20.71
CA GLY A 73 18.90 -28.14 20.74
C GLY A 73 18.69 -29.02 21.98
N GLY A 74 17.47 -29.55 22.18
CA GLY A 74 17.25 -30.69 23.07
C GLY A 74 16.90 -30.40 24.53
N GLN A 75 16.76 -29.14 24.95
CA GLN A 75 16.25 -28.80 26.29
C GLN A 75 14.88 -28.12 26.23
N ASN A 76 14.03 -28.53 27.17
CA ASN A 76 12.67 -28.08 27.43
C ASN A 76 12.37 -26.65 26.94
N ASN A 77 11.36 -26.53 26.08
CA ASN A 77 10.69 -25.31 25.64
C ASN A 77 10.67 -24.15 26.68
N ILE A 78 11.73 -23.34 26.74
CA ILE A 78 11.81 -22.18 27.63
C ILE A 78 10.91 -21.08 27.05
N LYS A 79 9.91 -20.68 27.83
CA LYS A 79 9.07 -19.51 27.52
C LYS A 79 9.90 -18.24 27.68
N VAL A 80 10.53 -17.77 26.60
CA VAL A 80 11.21 -16.47 26.59
C VAL A 80 10.16 -15.37 26.43
N GLU A 81 10.03 -14.51 27.44
CA GLU A 81 9.22 -13.30 27.35
C GLU A 81 9.72 -12.45 26.18
N ALA A 82 8.80 -11.91 25.39
CA ALA A 82 9.20 -11.11 24.22
C ALA A 82 10.03 -9.91 24.70
N PRO A 83 11.21 -9.65 24.09
CA PRO A 83 12.06 -8.55 24.53
C PRO A 83 11.28 -7.24 24.41
N GLN A 84 11.30 -6.47 25.49
CA GLN A 84 10.67 -5.16 25.52
C GLN A 84 11.28 -4.25 24.45
N PRO A 85 10.50 -3.34 23.85
CA PRO A 85 11.03 -2.40 22.88
C PRO A 85 12.14 -1.53 23.54
N PRO A 86 13.23 -1.20 22.82
CA PRO A 86 14.36 -0.48 23.40
C PRO A 86 14.02 0.85 24.09
N HIS A 87 12.98 1.56 23.62
CA HIS A 87 12.55 2.85 24.18
C HIS A 87 11.03 2.88 24.39
N PRO A 88 10.49 2.29 25.47
CA PRO A 88 9.04 2.21 25.70
C PRO A 88 8.38 3.59 25.90
N GLU A 89 9.16 4.56 26.39
CA GLU A 89 8.74 5.93 26.70
C GLU A 89 8.52 6.80 25.46
N HIS A 90 9.06 6.40 24.30
CA HIS A 90 9.03 7.20 23.09
C HIS A 90 7.89 6.75 22.14
N PRO A 91 7.20 7.68 21.43
CA PRO A 91 6.18 7.31 20.44
C PRO A 91 6.71 6.32 19.39
N ILE A 92 7.96 6.51 18.97
CA ILE A 92 8.70 5.62 18.07
C ILE A 92 9.56 4.65 18.89
N ARG A 93 8.91 3.70 19.56
CA ARG A 93 9.55 2.77 20.50
C ARG A 93 10.51 1.74 19.91
N SER A 94 10.39 1.47 18.61
CA SER A 94 11.24 0.50 17.92
C SER A 94 11.35 0.76 16.43
N ILE A 95 12.45 0.30 15.83
CA ILE A 95 12.68 0.35 14.37
C ILE A 95 11.56 -0.39 13.61
N SER A 96 11.05 -1.49 14.18
CA SER A 96 9.98 -2.26 13.55
C SER A 96 8.66 -1.48 13.50
N LEU A 97 8.35 -0.68 14.54
CA LEU A 97 7.18 0.20 14.53
C LEU A 97 7.32 1.27 13.44
N LEU A 98 8.49 1.93 13.38
CA LEU A 98 8.81 2.91 12.34
C LEU A 98 8.61 2.30 10.95
N LYS A 99 9.26 1.17 10.68
CA LYS A 99 9.22 0.51 9.36
C LYS A 99 7.84 -0.02 8.95
N ARG A 100 7.09 -0.65 9.86
CA ARG A 100 5.85 -1.35 9.52
C ARG A 100 4.59 -0.49 9.59
N ARG A 101 4.60 0.60 10.37
CA ARG A 101 3.39 1.40 10.62
C ARG A 101 3.54 2.86 10.21
N ILE A 102 4.66 3.50 10.56
CA ILE A 102 4.82 4.95 10.35
C ILE A 102 5.24 5.26 8.90
N LEU A 103 6.28 4.60 8.38
CA LEU A 103 6.79 4.88 7.04
C LEU A 103 5.75 4.60 5.92
N PRO A 104 4.95 3.52 5.97
CA PRO A 104 3.90 3.32 4.97
C PRO A 104 2.82 4.42 4.97
N ILE A 105 2.55 5.05 6.13
CA ILE A 105 1.62 6.18 6.20
C ILE A 105 2.21 7.39 5.48
N LEU A 106 3.48 7.72 5.77
CA LEU A 106 4.19 8.83 5.12
C LEU A 106 4.38 8.62 3.61
N GLU A 107 4.54 7.37 3.20
CA GLU A 107 4.56 6.97 1.79
C GLU A 107 3.19 7.13 1.13
N GLY A 108 2.12 6.71 1.82
CA GLY A 108 0.74 6.88 1.37
C GLY A 108 0.31 8.36 1.28
N GLU A 109 0.91 9.23 2.09
CA GLU A 109 0.76 10.70 2.01
C GLU A 109 1.70 11.34 0.99
N GLN A 110 2.54 10.54 0.33
CA GLN A 110 3.53 10.97 -0.66
C GLN A 110 4.53 12.01 -0.13
N LEU A 111 4.84 11.96 1.17
CA LEU A 111 5.87 12.79 1.80
C LEU A 111 7.25 12.15 1.70
N LEU A 112 7.28 10.81 1.69
CA LEU A 112 8.49 10.01 1.55
C LEU A 112 8.28 8.97 0.45
N GLN A 113 9.32 8.70 -0.33
CA GLN A 113 9.35 7.59 -1.26
C GLN A 113 10.55 6.71 -0.98
N LYS A 114 10.34 5.39 -1.04
CA LYS A 114 11.42 4.44 -0.91
C LYS A 114 12.19 4.33 -2.23
N ALA A 115 13.46 4.72 -2.22
CA ALA A 115 14.33 4.70 -3.39
C ALA A 115 15.63 3.93 -3.09
N ARG A 116 16.30 3.47 -4.15
CA ARG A 116 17.68 2.98 -4.05
C ARG A 116 18.62 4.17 -4.29
N ALA A 117 19.51 4.43 -3.35
CA ALA A 117 20.55 5.44 -3.51
C ALA A 117 21.92 4.80 -3.33
N GLN A 118 22.88 5.21 -4.16
CA GLN A 118 24.28 4.87 -3.94
C GLN A 118 24.82 5.76 -2.82
N ARG A 119 25.34 5.14 -1.76
CA ARG A 119 25.95 5.84 -0.63
C ARG A 119 27.39 5.38 -0.46
N VAL A 120 28.26 6.35 -0.18
CA VAL A 120 29.63 6.09 0.23
C VAL A 120 29.60 5.64 1.68
N LEU A 121 30.01 4.40 1.94
CA LEU A 121 30.09 3.89 3.31
C LEU A 121 31.23 4.59 4.04
N ALA A 122 30.90 5.46 4.99
CA ALA A 122 31.89 6.11 5.86
C ALA A 122 32.66 5.10 6.75
N HIS A 123 32.13 3.88 6.90
CA HIS A 123 32.70 2.81 7.71
C HIS A 123 32.96 1.54 6.88
N ALA A 124 33.35 1.67 5.60
CA ALA A 124 34.02 0.56 4.92
C ALA A 124 35.31 0.30 5.70
N GLY A 125 35.26 -0.68 6.61
CA GLY A 125 36.35 -0.99 7.52
C GLY A 125 37.65 -1.13 6.73
N ALA A 126 38.63 -0.29 7.05
CA ALA A 126 39.98 -0.41 6.55
C ALA A 126 40.60 -1.70 7.09
N THR A 127 40.18 -2.84 6.56
CA THR A 127 40.90 -4.10 6.75
C THR A 127 42.23 -3.92 6.04
N LYS A 128 43.29 -3.87 6.85
CA LYS A 128 44.67 -3.58 6.49
C LYS A 128 45.11 -4.25 5.19
N LYS A 129 45.81 -3.45 4.36
CA LYS A 129 46.82 -3.85 3.36
C LYS A 129 46.31 -4.06 1.92
N GLY A 130 46.15 -2.95 1.20
CA GLY A 130 46.02 -2.93 -0.26
C GLY A 130 45.92 -1.50 -0.77
N LYS A 131 46.84 -1.10 -1.63
CA LYS A 131 46.92 0.21 -2.30
C LYS A 131 45.68 0.38 -3.19
N ASP A 132 45.12 1.58 -3.23
CA ASP A 132 43.90 2.01 -3.95
C ASP A 132 42.56 1.72 -3.24
N ALA A 133 42.33 2.47 -2.15
CA ALA A 133 41.03 2.54 -1.48
C ALA A 133 40.01 3.30 -2.34
N GLN A 134 39.52 2.66 -3.41
CA GLN A 134 38.30 3.11 -4.09
C GLN A 134 37.18 3.12 -3.05
N ARG A 135 36.57 4.31 -2.86
CA ARG A 135 35.42 4.48 -1.96
C ARG A 135 34.33 3.51 -2.39
N ALA A 136 34.16 2.42 -1.65
CA ALA A 136 33.10 1.46 -1.90
C ALA A 136 31.75 2.18 -1.82
N THR A 137 31.08 2.28 -2.96
CA THR A 137 29.70 2.74 -3.05
C THR A 137 28.80 1.53 -2.89
N GLU A 138 27.88 1.60 -1.93
CA GLU A 138 26.86 0.56 -1.75
C GLU A 138 25.50 1.13 -2.15
N THR A 139 24.71 0.34 -2.88
CA THR A 139 23.32 0.70 -3.17
C THR A 139 22.45 0.35 -1.98
N VAL A 140 21.96 1.36 -1.27
CA VAL A 140 21.16 1.20 -0.06
C VAL A 140 19.73 1.70 -0.28
N TRP A 141 18.76 1.03 0.33
CA TRP A 141 17.38 1.51 0.37
C TRP A 141 17.24 2.68 1.33
N VAL A 142 16.83 3.83 0.81
CA VAL A 142 16.64 5.08 1.52
C VAL A 142 15.21 5.59 1.36
N TRP A 143 14.78 6.43 2.30
CA TRP A 143 13.54 7.17 2.23
C TRP A 143 13.87 8.60 1.81
N GLN A 144 13.50 8.95 0.58
CA GLN A 144 13.73 10.28 0.01
C GLN A 144 12.49 11.15 0.25
N PRO A 145 12.65 12.39 0.73
CA PRO A 145 11.57 13.38 0.71
C PRO A 145 11.09 13.60 -0.71
N VAL A 146 9.77 13.59 -0.90
CA VAL A 146 9.15 13.88 -2.19
C VAL A 146 8.53 15.26 -2.12
N ASP A 147 8.78 16.07 -3.14
CA ASP A 147 8.09 17.34 -3.29
C ASP A 147 6.68 17.09 -3.84
N PRO A 148 5.61 17.42 -3.08
CA PRO A 148 4.25 17.18 -3.51
C PRO A 148 3.91 17.90 -4.83
N SER A 149 4.62 18.97 -5.19
CA SER A 149 4.42 19.70 -6.45
C SER A 149 4.93 18.94 -7.69
N THR A 150 5.86 18.00 -7.50
CA THR A 150 6.47 17.22 -8.58
C THR A 150 5.72 15.92 -8.88
N LEU A 151 4.79 15.54 -8.03
CA LEU A 151 4.04 14.31 -8.18
C LEU A 151 2.98 14.45 -9.25
N PRO A 152 2.79 13.42 -10.10
CA PRO A 152 1.63 13.39 -10.96
C PRO A 152 0.37 13.39 -10.09
N PRO A 153 -0.70 14.08 -10.52
CA PRO A 153 -1.97 14.04 -9.81
C PRO A 153 -2.42 12.57 -9.69
N ARG A 154 -2.96 12.20 -8.52
CA ARG A 154 -3.52 10.86 -8.34
C ARG A 154 -4.56 10.63 -9.43
N PRO A 155 -4.52 9.49 -10.15
CA PRO A 155 -5.57 9.20 -11.10
C PRO A 155 -6.91 9.26 -10.37
N ALA A 156 -7.87 9.96 -10.97
CA ALA A 156 -9.24 9.94 -10.46
C ALA A 156 -9.66 8.48 -10.30
N PRO A 157 -10.41 8.11 -9.24
CA PRO A 157 -10.92 6.75 -9.11
C PRO A 157 -11.63 6.39 -10.42
N GLU A 158 -11.28 5.24 -11.00
CA GLU A 158 -11.97 4.76 -12.19
C GLU A 158 -13.48 4.78 -11.89
N PRO A 159 -14.30 5.37 -12.78
CA PRO A 159 -15.74 5.30 -12.59
C PRO A 159 -16.15 3.83 -12.42
N PRO A 160 -17.13 3.52 -11.56
CA PRO A 160 -17.57 2.15 -11.36
C PRO A 160 -17.90 1.54 -12.72
N LYS A 161 -17.20 0.46 -13.07
CA LYS A 161 -17.45 -0.24 -14.34
C LYS A 161 -18.89 -0.72 -14.30
N GLU A 162 -19.71 -0.17 -15.17
CA GLU A 162 -21.08 -0.64 -15.35
C GLU A 162 -21.01 -2.12 -15.69
N VAL A 163 -21.61 -2.93 -14.83
CA VAL A 163 -21.61 -4.38 -15.02
C VAL A 163 -22.46 -4.66 -16.23
N TYR A 164 -21.89 -5.33 -17.23
CA TYR A 164 -22.63 -5.70 -18.43
C TYR A 164 -23.90 -6.50 -18.06
N GLY A 165 -25.06 -5.98 -18.45
CA GLY A 165 -26.36 -6.53 -18.07
C GLY A 165 -26.94 -5.99 -16.77
N ALA A 166 -26.43 -4.86 -16.25
CA ALA A 166 -27.06 -4.16 -15.12
C ALA A 166 -28.56 -3.91 -15.38
N ASP A 167 -28.94 -3.57 -16.62
CA ASP A 167 -30.33 -3.35 -17.05
C ASP A 167 -31.23 -4.58 -16.90
N VAL A 168 -30.65 -5.78 -16.94
CA VAL A 168 -31.35 -7.06 -16.74
C VAL A 168 -31.17 -7.60 -15.32
N GLY A 169 -30.66 -6.78 -14.40
CA GLY A 169 -30.47 -7.08 -12.99
C GLY A 169 -29.15 -7.76 -12.64
N VAL A 170 -28.15 -7.76 -13.53
CA VAL A 170 -26.81 -8.28 -13.16
C VAL A 170 -26.18 -7.37 -12.12
N GLY A 171 -25.93 -7.92 -10.93
CA GLY A 171 -25.33 -7.19 -9.81
C GLY A 171 -26.33 -6.65 -8.78
N GLU A 172 -27.63 -6.86 -8.99
CA GLU A 172 -28.62 -6.59 -7.94
C GLU A 172 -28.48 -7.55 -6.74
N ASP A 173 -28.67 -7.02 -5.54
CA ASP A 173 -28.66 -7.84 -4.32
C ASP A 173 -30.00 -8.57 -4.12
N TRP A 174 -30.03 -9.85 -4.48
CA TRP A 174 -31.15 -10.75 -4.22
C TRP A 174 -30.97 -11.59 -2.94
N GLY A 175 -30.03 -11.24 -2.07
CA GLY A 175 -29.75 -11.98 -0.83
C GLY A 175 -30.96 -12.10 0.09
N HIS A 176 -31.90 -11.15 0.01
CA HIS A 176 -33.15 -11.14 0.77
C HIS A 176 -34.21 -12.12 0.24
N LEU A 177 -34.08 -12.66 -0.98
CA LEU A 177 -35.03 -13.62 -1.54
C LEU A 177 -34.77 -15.04 -1.00
N ASN A 178 -35.82 -15.87 -0.91
CA ASN A 178 -35.66 -17.28 -0.55
C ASN A 178 -34.90 -18.09 -1.63
N ARG A 179 -34.30 -19.23 -1.26
CA ARG A 179 -33.47 -20.05 -2.18
C ARG A 179 -34.16 -20.47 -3.48
N ARG A 180 -35.48 -20.67 -3.48
CA ARG A 180 -36.26 -20.99 -4.69
C ARG A 180 -36.34 -19.79 -5.63
N ARG A 181 -36.68 -18.61 -5.10
CA ARG A 181 -36.77 -17.36 -5.86
C ARG A 181 -35.40 -16.89 -6.34
N GLN A 182 -34.34 -17.06 -5.54
CA GLN A 182 -32.96 -16.78 -5.97
C GLN A 182 -32.57 -17.60 -7.19
N ARG A 183 -32.89 -18.92 -7.22
CA ARG A 183 -32.62 -19.78 -8.39
C ARG A 183 -33.37 -19.31 -9.63
N ALA A 184 -34.68 -19.12 -9.52
CA ALA A 184 -35.51 -18.63 -10.63
C ALA A 184 -35.03 -17.27 -11.16
N ARG A 185 -34.60 -16.35 -10.27
CA ARG A 185 -34.03 -15.06 -10.66
C ARG A 185 -32.70 -15.21 -11.39
N ARG A 186 -31.76 -16.02 -10.88
CA ARG A 186 -30.48 -16.28 -11.56
C ARG A 186 -30.68 -16.86 -12.95
N GLU A 187 -31.60 -17.81 -13.09
CA GLU A 187 -31.94 -18.42 -14.39
C GLU A 187 -32.53 -17.39 -15.35
N LYS A 188 -33.47 -16.56 -14.88
CA LYS A 188 -34.05 -15.48 -15.67
C LYS A 188 -32.99 -14.48 -16.13
N VAL A 189 -32.18 -13.94 -15.21
CA VAL A 189 -31.14 -12.97 -15.56
C VAL A 189 -30.13 -13.58 -16.53
N ARG A 190 -29.78 -14.86 -16.37
CA ARG A 190 -28.91 -15.54 -17.34
C ARG A 190 -29.53 -15.60 -18.74
N ALA A 191 -30.83 -15.91 -18.84
CA ALA A 191 -31.55 -15.92 -20.11
C ALA A 191 -31.61 -14.52 -20.73
N ASP A 192 -31.92 -13.50 -19.93
CA ASP A 192 -32.01 -12.10 -20.37
C ASP A 192 -30.64 -11.56 -20.84
N VAL A 193 -29.56 -11.83 -20.09
CA VAL A 193 -28.19 -11.50 -20.52
C VAL A 193 -27.82 -12.19 -21.83
N HIS A 194 -28.21 -13.45 -22.02
CA HIS A 194 -27.97 -14.17 -23.26
C HIS A 194 -28.73 -13.53 -24.43
N ALA A 195 -30.01 -13.22 -24.24
CA ALA A 195 -30.81 -12.52 -25.25
C ALA A 195 -30.21 -11.15 -25.61
N MET A 196 -29.74 -10.40 -24.62
CA MET A 196 -29.07 -9.11 -24.83
C MET A 196 -27.79 -9.24 -25.66
N LYS A 197 -26.95 -10.23 -25.36
CA LYS A 197 -25.73 -10.54 -26.15
C LYS A 197 -26.06 -10.90 -27.60
N VAL A 198 -27.11 -11.70 -27.81
CA VAL A 198 -27.56 -12.08 -29.15
C VAL A 198 -28.05 -10.85 -29.91
N ALA A 199 -28.86 -10.00 -29.27
CA ALA A 199 -29.38 -8.77 -29.87
C ALA A 199 -28.24 -7.81 -30.26
N GLU A 200 -27.27 -7.59 -29.37
CA GLU A 200 -26.07 -6.80 -29.67
C GLU A 200 -25.23 -7.41 -30.82
N GLY A 201 -25.09 -8.74 -30.84
CA GLY A 201 -24.41 -9.44 -31.93
C GLY A 201 -25.08 -9.21 -33.28
N ILE A 202 -26.41 -9.31 -33.34
CA ILE A 202 -27.21 -9.04 -34.55
C ILE A 202 -27.08 -7.56 -34.96
N ALA A 203 -27.15 -6.62 -34.01
CA ALA A 203 -26.99 -5.19 -34.28
C ALA A 203 -25.61 -4.89 -34.88
N ARG A 204 -24.54 -5.37 -34.24
CA ARG A 204 -23.16 -5.22 -34.74
C ARG A 204 -22.94 -5.83 -36.12
N TYR A 205 -23.58 -6.98 -36.40
CA TYR A 205 -23.51 -7.59 -37.73
C TYR A 205 -24.16 -6.71 -38.79
N ARG A 206 -25.35 -6.15 -38.50
CA ARG A 206 -26.05 -5.23 -39.40
C ARG A 206 -25.24 -3.97 -39.67
N GLU A 207 -24.67 -3.35 -38.64
CA GLU A 207 -23.80 -2.17 -38.79
C GLU A 207 -22.57 -2.44 -39.66
N ARG A 208 -21.92 -3.60 -39.49
CA ARG A 208 -20.78 -3.99 -40.33
C ARG A 208 -21.19 -4.22 -41.79
N ALA A 209 -22.36 -4.83 -42.02
CA ALA A 209 -22.87 -5.06 -43.37
C ALA A 209 -23.19 -3.73 -44.09
N THR A 210 -23.84 -2.77 -43.40
CA THR A 210 -24.12 -1.44 -43.97
C THR A 210 -22.85 -0.63 -44.20
N ALA A 211 -21.90 -0.63 -43.25
CA ALA A 211 -20.61 0.04 -43.41
C ALA A 211 -19.81 -0.55 -44.58
N GLY A 212 -19.83 -1.88 -44.75
CA GLY A 212 -19.19 -2.55 -45.87
C GLY A 212 -19.82 -2.19 -47.23
N ALA A 213 -21.15 -2.10 -47.31
CA ALA A 213 -21.84 -1.64 -48.51
C ALA A 213 -21.49 -0.20 -48.86
N ALA A 214 -21.51 0.71 -47.88
CA ALA A 214 -21.15 2.11 -48.08
C ALA A 214 -19.69 2.29 -48.52
N LEU A 215 -18.76 1.48 -48.01
CA LEU A 215 -17.36 1.51 -48.43
C LEU A 215 -17.21 1.08 -49.90
N ARG A 216 -17.92 0.03 -50.33
CA ARG A 216 -17.91 -0.43 -51.72
C ARG A 216 -18.49 0.62 -52.67
N GLU A 217 -19.56 1.29 -52.27
CA GLU A 217 -20.17 2.37 -53.05
C GLU A 217 -19.19 3.55 -53.22
N LYS A 218 -18.53 3.98 -52.14
CA LYS A 218 -17.49 5.03 -52.21
C LYS A 218 -16.32 4.64 -53.11
N GLN A 219 -15.88 3.39 -53.05
CA GLN A 219 -14.81 2.89 -53.92
C GLN A 219 -15.24 2.89 -55.40
N ALA A 220 -16.48 2.51 -55.69
CA ALA A 220 -17.03 2.53 -57.05
C ALA A 220 -17.12 3.96 -57.59
N GLN A 221 -17.59 4.92 -56.79
CA GLN A 221 -17.63 6.34 -57.17
C GLN A 221 -16.23 6.91 -57.43
N GLN A 222 -15.25 6.58 -56.59
CA GLN A 222 -13.86 6.98 -56.80
C GLN A 222 -13.25 6.36 -58.06
N ALA A 223 -13.60 5.11 -58.38
CA ALA A 223 -13.14 4.46 -59.61
C ALA A 223 -13.75 5.11 -60.86
N ALA A 224 -15.03 5.49 -60.81
CA ALA A 224 -15.70 6.18 -61.91
C ALA A 224 -15.12 7.58 -62.18
N LEU A 225 -14.73 8.32 -61.14
CA LEU A 225 -14.09 9.64 -61.28
C LEU A 225 -12.68 9.60 -61.89
N ARG A 226 -12.05 8.43 -61.95
CA ARG A 226 -10.71 8.25 -62.53
C ARG A 226 -10.71 7.92 -64.02
N GLN A 227 -11.87 7.70 -64.61
CA GLN A 227 -12.05 7.46 -66.04
C GLN A 227 -12.42 8.77 -66.75
#